data_AF-A0AAV6CZC8-F1
#
_entry.id   AF-A0AAV6CZC8-F1
#
_cell.length_a   1.000
_cell.length_b   1.000
_cell.length_c   1.000
_cell.angle_alpha   90.00
_cell.angle_beta   90.00
_cell.angle_gamma   90.00
#
_symmetry.space_group_name_H-M   'P 1'
#
loop_
_entity.id
_entity.type
_entity.pdbx_description
1 polymer ?
#
loop_
_entity_poly.entity_id
_entity_poly.type
_entity_poly.pdbx_seq_one_letter_code
_entity_poly.pdbx_strand_id
1 'polypeptide(L)' 'MGGRRSRLILWWEALETWRQLLISFPIFAALTLLINIGPFNQPLLRSIFYGLFEGAVLTGMLAVATATERGRRRQDDGRR' A
#
# COMPACT_ATOMS: atom_id res chain seq x y z
N MET A 1 -5.41 13.89 24.74
CA MET A 1 -4.22 13.02 24.90
C MET A 1 -3.58 12.83 23.53
N GLY A 2 -2.52 13.57 23.21
CA GLY A 2 -1.81 13.48 21.93
C GLY A 2 -1.03 12.17 21.87
N GLY A 3 -1.57 11.18 21.18
CA GLY A 3 -0.86 9.92 20.95
C GLY A 3 0.46 10.23 20.22
N ARG A 4 1.58 9.80 20.82
CA ARG A 4 2.90 9.80 20.16
C ARG A 4 2.77 8.97 18.88
N ARG A 5 2.47 9.61 17.76
CA ARG A 5 2.45 8.96 16.45
C ARG A 5 3.89 8.54 16.15
N SER A 6 4.08 7.27 15.78
CA SER A 6 5.38 6.78 15.35
C SER A 6 5.89 7.66 14.22
N ARG A 7 7.14 8.15 14.33
CA ARG A 7 7.80 8.98 13.31
C ARG A 7 7.70 8.38 11.91
N LEU A 8 7.67 7.04 11.83
CA LEU A 8 7.44 6.26 10.62
C LEU A 8 6.13 6.61 9.89
N ILE A 9 5.02 6.79 10.60
CA ILE A 9 3.71 7.09 9.97
C ILE A 9 3.73 8.50 9.38
N LEU A 10 4.26 9.48 10.12
CA LEU A 10 4.39 10.85 9.65
C LEU A 10 5.34 10.96 8.45
N TRP A 11 6.45 10.22 8.49
CA TRP A 11 7.37 10.10 7.36
C TRP A 11 6.70 9.48 6.14
N TRP A 12 5.92 8.42 6.34
CA TRP A 12 5.17 7.76 5.27
C TRP A 12 4.12 8.68 4.64
N GLU A 13 3.33 9.38 5.46
CA GLU A 13 2.31 10.35 4.99
C GLU A 13 2.92 11.56 4.27
N ALA A 14 4.19 11.88 4.55
CA ALA A 14 4.91 12.96 3.87
C ALA A 14 5.34 12.59 2.44
N LEU A 15 5.41 11.30 2.09
CA LEU A 15 5.75 10.86 0.74
C LEU A 15 4.65 11.24 -0.27
N GLU A 16 5.08 11.59 -1.48
CA GLU A 16 4.20 11.71 -2.63
C GLU A 16 3.58 10.36 -2.97
N THR A 17 2.33 10.37 -3.44
CA THR A 17 1.58 9.15 -3.75
C THR A 17 2.33 8.24 -4.73
N TRP A 18 3.00 8.80 -5.75
CA TRP A 18 3.80 8.01 -6.68
C TRP A 18 4.97 7.26 -6.00
N ARG A 19 5.61 7.88 -5.01
CA ARG A 19 6.69 7.24 -4.22
C ARG A 19 6.14 6.13 -3.34
N GLN A 20 4.97 6.35 -2.73
CA GLN A 20 4.27 5.30 -1.98
C GLN A 20 3.94 4.11 -2.88
N LEU A 21 3.45 4.36 -4.09
CA LEU A 21 3.17 3.31 -5.07
C LEU A 21 4.45 2.55 -5.45
N LEU A 22 5.53 3.25 -5.77
CA LEU A 22 6.81 2.62 -6.14
C LEU A 22 7.41 1.75 -5.02
N ILE A 23 7.23 2.13 -3.76
CA ILE A 23 7.72 1.35 -2.62
C ILE A 23 6.81 0.15 -2.34
N SER A 24 5.49 0.35 -2.40
CA SER A 24 4.50 -0.67 -2.02
C SER A 24 4.35 -1.74 -3.09
N PHE A 25 4.45 -1.35 -4.37
CA PHE A 25 4.23 -2.22 -5.51
C PHE A 25 5.12 -3.46 -5.55
N PRO A 26 6.46 -3.37 -5.45
CA PRO A 26 7.30 -4.56 -5.47
C PRO A 26 7.04 -5.48 -4.27
N ILE A 27 6.67 -4.91 -3.11
CA ILE A 27 6.34 -5.69 -1.91
C ILE A 27 5.05 -6.49 -2.14
N PHE A 28 3.98 -5.84 -2.58
CA PHE A 28 2.72 -6.53 -2.85
C PHE A 28 2.85 -7.50 -4.02
N ALA A 29 3.55 -7.14 -5.10
CA ALA A 29 3.78 -8.05 -6.22
C ALA A 29 4.54 -9.30 -5.80
N ALA A 30 5.59 -9.16 -4.99
CA ALA A 30 6.35 -10.30 -4.47
C ALA A 30 5.52 -11.18 -3.53
N LEU A 31 4.76 -10.58 -2.60
CA LEU A 31 3.87 -11.34 -1.71
C LEU A 31 2.83 -12.13 -2.50
N THR A 32 2.22 -11.49 -3.48
CA THR A 32 1.14 -12.09 -4.25
C THR A 32 1.66 -13.18 -5.19
N LEU A 33 2.85 -12.98 -5.77
CA LEU A 33 3.56 -14.00 -6.54
C LEU A 33 3.94 -15.19 -5.66
N LEU A 34 4.44 -14.96 -4.45
CA LEU A 34 4.81 -16.02 -3.51
C LEU A 34 3.58 -16.83 -3.07
N ILE A 35 2.45 -16.17 -2.83
CA ILE A 35 1.17 -16.81 -2.54
C ILE A 35 0.72 -17.65 -3.75
N ASN A 36 0.81 -17.13 -4.97
CA ASN A 36 0.38 -17.87 -6.17
C ASN A 36 1.27 -19.09 -6.47
N ILE A 37 2.58 -19.01 -6.20
CA ILE A 37 3.53 -20.11 -6.43
C ILE A 37 3.47 -21.16 -5.31
N GLY A 38 3.43 -20.75 -4.04
CA GLY A 38 3.52 -21.67 -2.91
C GLY A 38 2.24 -22.47 -2.70
N PRO A 39 1.25 -21.92 -1.98
CA PRO A 39 0.02 -22.65 -1.63
C PRO A 39 -0.88 -23.00 -2.83
N PHE A 40 -0.88 -22.20 -3.90
CA PHE A 40 -1.79 -22.41 -5.03
C PHE A 40 -1.19 -23.22 -6.19
N ASN A 41 0.13 -23.51 -6.17
CA ASN A 41 0.87 -24.27 -7.19
C ASN A 41 0.46 -23.92 -8.64
N GLN A 42 0.21 -22.63 -8.90
CA GLN A 42 -0.27 -22.19 -10.21
C GLN A 42 0.85 -22.16 -11.25
N PRO A 43 0.53 -22.34 -12.56
CA PRO A 43 1.51 -22.24 -13.62
C PRO A 43 2.27 -20.91 -13.54
N LEU A 44 3.61 -20.97 -13.61
CA LEU A 44 4.51 -19.86 -13.30
C LEU A 44 4.13 -18.53 -13.99
N LEU A 45 3.77 -18.61 -15.28
CA LEU A 45 3.37 -17.45 -16.07
C LEU A 45 2.09 -16.78 -15.53
N ARG A 46 1.13 -17.59 -15.08
CA ARG A 46 -0.13 -17.15 -14.50
C ARG A 46 0.10 -16.51 -13.12
N SER A 47 0.98 -17.10 -12.32
CA SER A 47 1.42 -16.55 -11.03
C SER A 47 2.13 -15.20 -11.16
N ILE A 48 2.92 -15.00 -12.23
CA ILE A 48 3.55 -13.70 -12.53
C ILE A 48 2.48 -12.66 -12.90
N PHE A 49 1.53 -13.01 -13.77
CA PHE A 49 0.43 -12.11 -14.14
C PHE A 49 -0.44 -11.72 -12.94
N TYR A 50 -0.86 -12.69 -12.11
CA TYR A 50 -1.62 -12.39 -10.89
C TYR A 50 -0.79 -11.61 -9.88
N GLY A 51 0.48 -11.95 -9.69
CA GLY A 51 1.39 -11.21 -8.82
C GLY A 51 1.46 -9.72 -9.18
N LEU A 52 1.66 -9.41 -10.46
CA LEU A 52 1.68 -8.04 -10.97
C LEU A 52 0.32 -7.35 -10.89
N PHE A 53 -0.75 -8.03 -11.30
CA PHE A 53 -2.09 -7.45 -11.34
C PHE A 53 -2.66 -7.19 -9.95
N GLU A 54 -2.67 -8.20 -9.07
CA GLU A 54 -3.14 -8.08 -7.70
C GLU A 54 -2.21 -7.15 -6.90
N GLY A 55 -0.90 -7.20 -7.13
CA GLY A 55 0.07 -6.28 -6.56
C GLY A 55 -0.23 -4.82 -6.93
N ALA A 56 -0.58 -4.54 -8.20
CA ALA A 56 -0.98 -3.21 -8.65
C ALA A 56 -2.26 -2.74 -7.94
N VAL A 57 -3.27 -3.61 -7.86
CA VAL A 57 -4.57 -3.30 -7.22
C VAL A 57 -4.39 -3.00 -5.74
N LEU A 58 -3.67 -3.85 -5.00
CA LEU A 58 -3.41 -3.66 -3.56
C LEU A 58 -2.63 -2.37 -3.29
N THR A 59 -1.65 -2.07 -4.14
CA THR A 59 -0.86 -0.83 -4.05
C THR A 59 -1.74 0.40 -4.30
N GLY A 60 -2.63 0.35 -5.29
CA GLY A 60 -3.62 1.39 -5.54
C GLY A 60 -4.57 1.59 -4.35
N MET A 61 -5.07 0.49 -3.77
CA MET A 61 -5.92 0.55 -2.57
C MET A 61 -5.20 1.18 -1.38
N LEU A 62 -3.93 0.83 -1.14
CA LEU A 62 -3.12 1.42 -0.08
C LEU A 62 -2.94 2.92 -0.28
N ALA A 63 -2.66 3.35 -1.51
CA ALA A 63 -2.53 4.77 -1.84
C ALA A 63 -3.83 5.55 -1.58
N VAL A 64 -4.98 4.99 -1.98
CA VAL A 64 -6.30 5.61 -1.74
C VAL A 64 -6.61 5.67 -0.24
N ALA A 65 -6.37 4.59 0.51
CA ALA A 65 -6.57 4.58 1.95
C ALA A 65 -5.71 5.63 2.66
N THR A 66 -4.43 5.75 2.25
CA THR A 66 -3.50 6.76 2.79
C THR A 66 -3.97 8.18 2.47
N ALA A 67 -4.42 8.44 1.24
CA ALA A 67 -4.96 9.74 0.84
C ALA A 67 -6.24 10.09 1.61
N THR A 68 -7.12 9.11 1.83
CA THR A 68 -8.38 9.28 2.58
C THR A 68 -8.11 9.63 4.04
N GLU A 69 -7.20 8.90 4.69
CA GLU A 69 -6.81 9.15 6.08
C GLU A 69 -6.13 10.52 6.23
N ARG A 70 -5.28 10.91 5.27
CA ARG A 70 -4.67 12.24 5.23
C ARG A 70 -5.71 13.36 5.08
N GLY A 71 -6.73 13.15 4.25
CA GLY A 71 -7.84 14.09 4.05
C GLY A 71 -8.68 14.27 5.31
N ARG A 72 -9.05 13.15 5.95
CA ARG A 72 -9.79 13.15 7.22
C ARG A 72 -9.06 13.91 8.32
N ARG A 73 -7.74 13.71 8.45
CA ARG A 73 -6.92 14.43 9.43
C ARG A 73 -6.90 15.94 9.21
N ARG A 74 -6.79 16.39 7.95
CA ARG A 74 -6.86 17.84 7.63
C ARG A 74 -8.20 18.46 8.01
N GLN A 75 -9.30 17.71 7.87
CA GLN A 75 -10.63 18.15 8.30
C GLN A 75 -10.75 18.20 9.82
N ASP A 76 -10.21 17.21 10.53
CA ASP A 76 -10.22 17.17 12.01
C ASP A 76 -9.36 18.28 12.63
N ASP A 77 -8.20 18.58 12.04
CA ASP A 77 -7.32 19.68 12.50
C ASP A 77 -7.93 21.06 12.21
N GLY A 78 -8.72 21.23 11.14
CA GLY A 78 -9.40 22.49 10.81
C GLY A 78 -10.70 22.74 11.59
N ARG A 79 -11.20 21.75 12.34
CA ARG A 79 -12.41 21.85 13.18
C ARG A 79 -12.11 22.20 14.65
N ARG A 80 -10.82 22.32 15.01
CA ARG A 80 -10.35 22.74 16.34
C ARG A 80 -9.85 24.17 16.30
#